data_AF-A0A2I1H3Z6-F1
#
_entry.id   AF-A0A2I1H3Z6-F1
#
_cell.length_a   1.000
_cell.length_b   1.000
_cell.length_c   1.000
_cell.angle_alpha   90.00
_cell.angle_beta   90.00
_cell.angle_gamma   90.00
#
_symmetry.space_group_name_H-M   'P 1'
#
loop_
_entity.id
_entity.type
_entity.pdbx_description
1 polymer ?
#
loop_
_entity_poly.entity_id
_entity_poly.type
_entity_poly.pdbx_seq_one_letter_code
_entity_poly.pdbx_strand_id
1 'polypeptide(L)'
;MDIRVVVAIDFGTTFSGFTYSNRNNPEIITNDVWPKLIGSLKTNTVLQYDSNYQNVIKWGNPALAQRQSRKNKDSSSKSVELFKLHLGNISQTEKPPLPNQLSYGKAIMNNSFKLPIHIINLGKLIKETVTTRWHGIRFFEHVLLVISIPAEFDDVAKDTMRKCLYNAGLSNSKESNKIEFTTEPEAAAIYCMRNLNEHNNGIIPINGWYFTFKI
;
A
#
# COMPACT_ATOMS: atom_id res chain seq x y z
N MET A 1 -19.43 -0.97 16.65
CA MET A 1 -18.38 0.07 16.41
C MET A 1 -18.99 1.19 15.58
N ASP A 2 -18.69 2.46 15.88
CA ASP A 2 -19.10 3.60 15.05
C ASP A 2 -18.17 3.73 13.84
N ILE A 3 -18.42 2.93 12.79
CA ILE A 3 -17.68 2.99 11.52
C ILE A 3 -18.51 3.81 10.53
N ARG A 4 -17.89 4.85 9.97
CA ARG A 4 -18.51 5.79 9.02
C ARG A 4 -17.81 5.77 7.67
N VAL A 5 -16.52 5.46 7.65
CA VAL A 5 -15.72 5.36 6.43
C VAL A 5 -14.99 4.03 6.43
N VAL A 6 -14.97 3.37 5.28
CA VAL A 6 -14.12 2.21 5.02
C VAL A 6 -13.07 2.63 4.00
N VAL A 7 -11.81 2.29 4.25
CA VAL A 7 -10.71 2.47 3.31
C VAL A 7 -10.10 1.10 3.03
N ALA A 8 -10.16 0.65 1.79
CA ALA A 8 -9.45 -0.57 1.39
C ALA A 8 -8.11 -0.20 0.74
N ILE A 9 -7.04 -0.85 1.18
CA ILE A 9 -5.66 -0.60 0.76
C ILE A 9 -5.14 -1.84 0.06
N ASP A 10 -4.77 -1.68 -1.21
CA ASP A 10 -3.98 -2.66 -1.93
C ASP A 10 -2.51 -2.26 -1.83
N PHE A 11 -1.78 -2.95 -0.95
CA PHE A 11 -0.35 -2.79 -0.86
C PHE A 11 0.34 -3.83 -1.75
N GLY A 12 0.33 -3.65 -3.06
CA GLY A 12 0.93 -4.59 -4.01
C GLY A 12 2.46 -4.52 -4.09
N THR A 13 3.08 -5.56 -4.65
CA THR A 13 4.54 -5.64 -4.83
C THR A 13 5.10 -4.56 -5.76
N THR A 14 4.38 -4.26 -6.85
CA THR A 14 4.80 -3.30 -7.88
C THR A 14 4.07 -1.97 -7.76
N PHE A 15 2.78 -2.01 -7.42
CA PHE A 15 1.92 -0.86 -7.31
C PHE A 15 1.11 -0.93 -6.02
N SER A 16 0.87 0.22 -5.42
CA SER A 16 -0.03 0.38 -4.28
C SER A 16 -1.16 1.33 -4.64
N GLY A 17 -2.30 1.16 -4.01
CA GLY A 17 -3.39 2.11 -4.09
C GLY A 17 -4.35 1.99 -2.91
N PHE A 18 -5.31 2.91 -2.84
CA PHE A 18 -6.44 2.76 -1.92
C PHE A 18 -7.75 3.25 -2.55
N THR A 19 -8.83 2.69 -2.05
CA THR A 19 -10.20 3.07 -2.33
C THR A 19 -10.91 3.37 -1.01
N TYR A 20 -11.93 4.20 -1.04
CA TYR A 20 -12.65 4.59 0.15
C TYR A 20 -14.13 4.83 -0.13
N SER A 21 -14.96 4.60 0.89
CA SER A 21 -16.40 4.81 0.82
C SER A 21 -16.95 5.27 2.16
N ASN A 22 -18.05 6.03 2.13
CA ASN A 22 -18.74 6.50 3.31
C ASN A 22 -20.06 5.76 3.48
N ARG A 23 -20.36 5.35 4.71
CA ARG A 23 -21.59 4.60 5.02
C ARG A 23 -22.88 5.36 4.66
N ASN A 24 -22.87 6.69 4.76
CA ASN A 24 -24.04 7.52 4.44
C ASN A 24 -24.23 7.73 2.94
N ASN A 25 -23.15 7.63 2.16
CA ASN A 25 -23.19 7.68 0.69
C ASN A 25 -22.19 6.65 0.16
N PRO A 26 -22.62 5.38 -0.05
CA PRO A 26 -21.74 4.24 -0.27
C PRO A 26 -21.13 4.20 -1.68
N GLU A 27 -20.89 5.35 -2.29
CA GLU A 27 -20.07 5.45 -3.50
C GLU A 27 -18.65 4.97 -3.18
N ILE A 28 -18.12 4.11 -4.04
CA ILE A 28 -16.76 3.60 -3.92
C ILE A 28 -15.84 4.44 -4.79
N ILE A 29 -14.88 5.12 -4.17
CA ILE A 29 -14.00 6.07 -4.84
C ILE A 29 -12.57 5.59 -4.72
N THR A 30 -11.93 5.36 -5.85
CA THR A 30 -10.50 5.04 -5.90
C THR A 30 -9.68 6.32 -5.95
N ASN A 31 -8.65 6.41 -5.13
CA ASN A 31 -7.77 7.58 -5.15
C ASN A 31 -6.96 7.65 -6.45
N ASP A 32 -7.06 8.77 -7.15
CA ASP A 32 -6.35 9.04 -8.38
C ASP A 32 -5.38 10.24 -8.27
N VAL A 33 -5.35 10.90 -7.10
CA VAL A 33 -4.47 12.02 -6.80
C VAL A 33 -3.26 11.52 -6.03
N TRP A 34 -2.10 11.52 -6.68
CA TRP A 34 -0.82 11.11 -6.10
C TRP A 34 0.19 12.25 -6.18
N PRO A 35 1.27 12.23 -5.35
CA PRO A 35 2.33 13.22 -5.45
C PRO A 35 2.89 13.31 -6.87
N LYS A 36 2.72 14.48 -7.51
CA LYS A 36 3.17 14.77 -8.88
C LYS A 36 2.51 13.93 -10.00
N LEU A 37 1.43 13.21 -9.71
CA LEU A 37 0.67 12.49 -10.75
C LEU A 37 -0.83 12.47 -10.39
N ILE A 38 -1.66 13.01 -11.29
CA ILE A 38 -3.13 13.02 -11.16
C ILE A 38 -3.71 12.10 -12.24
N GLY A 39 -4.79 11.39 -11.92
CA GLY A 39 -5.54 10.52 -12.83
C GLY A 39 -5.07 9.07 -12.87
N SER A 40 -4.01 8.72 -12.12
CA SER A 40 -3.55 7.32 -12.00
C SER A 40 -4.21 6.68 -10.79
N LEU A 41 -4.86 5.52 -10.95
CA LEU A 41 -5.51 4.81 -9.83
C LEU A 41 -4.52 4.19 -8.82
N LYS A 42 -3.24 4.12 -9.17
CA LYS A 42 -2.18 3.57 -8.34
C LYS A 42 -0.89 4.39 -8.41
N THR A 43 -0.01 4.15 -7.45
CA THR A 43 1.38 4.62 -7.43
C THR A 43 2.35 3.44 -7.35
N ASN A 44 3.56 3.59 -7.87
CA ASN A 44 4.57 2.54 -7.74
C ASN A 44 4.94 2.23 -6.27
N THR A 45 5.12 0.95 -5.94
CA THR A 45 5.63 0.50 -4.63
C THR A 45 7.15 0.62 -4.61
N VAL A 46 7.64 1.85 -4.49
CA VAL A 46 9.06 2.19 -4.67
C VAL A 46 9.47 3.31 -3.72
N LEU A 47 10.71 3.26 -3.27
CA LEU A 47 11.34 4.29 -2.45
C LEU A 47 12.64 4.74 -3.10
N GLN A 48 12.83 6.04 -3.25
CA GLN A 48 14.10 6.63 -3.65
C GLN A 48 14.82 7.13 -2.41
N TYR A 49 16.08 6.71 -2.26
CA TYR A 49 16.95 7.15 -1.17
C TYR A 49 17.96 8.20 -1.64
N ASP A 50 18.53 8.90 -0.65
CA ASP A 50 19.81 9.59 -0.82
C ASP A 50 20.94 8.60 -1.19
N SER A 51 22.12 9.14 -1.49
CA SER A 51 23.28 8.35 -1.93
C SER A 51 23.76 7.31 -0.93
N ASN A 52 23.50 7.57 0.35
CA ASN A 52 24.01 6.79 1.48
C ASN A 52 22.96 5.82 2.03
N TYR A 53 21.77 5.79 1.42
CA TYR A 53 20.62 5.03 1.90
C TYR A 53 20.17 5.38 3.33
N GLN A 54 20.41 6.62 3.77
CA GLN A 54 20.03 7.06 5.10
C GLN A 54 18.60 7.58 5.13
N ASN A 55 18.21 8.37 4.13
CA ASN A 55 16.89 9.00 4.07
C ASN A 55 16.15 8.64 2.79
N VAL A 56 14.84 8.42 2.92
CA VAL A 56 13.92 8.36 1.78
C VAL A 56 13.60 9.78 1.33
N ILE A 57 13.99 10.12 0.11
CA ILE A 57 13.77 11.44 -0.48
C ILE A 57 12.50 11.49 -1.33
N LYS A 58 12.05 10.36 -1.89
CA LYS A 58 10.80 10.23 -2.65
C LYS A 58 10.20 8.84 -2.50
N TRP A 59 8.90 8.75 -2.71
CA TRP A 59 8.14 7.49 -2.76
C TRP A 59 7.20 7.54 -3.97
N GLY A 60 6.70 6.39 -4.40
CA GLY A 60 5.72 6.35 -5.49
C GLY A 60 6.29 6.72 -6.86
N ASN A 61 5.42 7.17 -7.77
CA ASN A 61 5.80 7.59 -9.12
C ASN A 61 6.97 8.62 -9.16
N PRO A 62 7.04 9.62 -8.24
CA PRO A 62 8.19 10.53 -8.18
C PRO A 62 9.57 9.86 -8.02
N ALA A 63 9.63 8.67 -7.41
CA ALA A 63 10.86 7.90 -7.23
C ALA A 63 11.34 7.19 -8.50
N LEU A 64 10.50 7.09 -9.54
CA LEU A 64 10.86 6.54 -10.86
C LEU A 64 11.07 7.62 -11.93
N ALA A 65 10.38 8.75 -11.86
CA ALA A 65 10.46 9.82 -12.85
C ALA A 65 11.90 10.34 -13.10
N GLN A 66 12.78 10.26 -12.10
CA GLN A 66 14.18 10.68 -12.21
C GLN A 66 15.08 9.71 -12.97
N ARG A 67 14.63 8.46 -13.16
CA ARG A 67 15.35 7.41 -13.90
C ARG A 67 15.27 7.62 -15.42
N GLN A 68 14.18 8.21 -15.91
CA GLN A 68 13.95 8.42 -17.34
C GLN A 68 14.63 9.69 -17.89
N SER A 69 14.85 10.72 -17.05
CA SER A 69 15.43 11.99 -17.51
C SER A 69 16.96 11.99 -17.64
N ARG A 70 17.65 10.90 -17.26
CA ARG A 70 19.12 10.87 -17.13
C ARG A 70 19.76 9.82 -18.03
N LYS A 71 19.98 10.18 -19.30
CA LYS A 71 21.13 9.71 -20.10
C LYS A 71 22.47 10.28 -19.60
N ASN A 72 22.46 11.16 -18.59
CA ASN A 72 23.66 11.69 -17.96
C ASN A 72 23.97 11.00 -16.63
N LYS A 73 25.15 10.41 -16.64
CA LYS A 73 25.76 9.44 -15.73
C LYS A 73 26.22 10.08 -14.42
N ASP A 74 25.33 10.74 -13.66
CA ASP A 74 25.74 11.24 -12.33
C ASP A 74 24.58 11.60 -11.38
N SER A 75 23.74 10.63 -11.01
CA SER A 75 22.85 10.86 -9.88
C SER A 75 22.87 9.74 -8.88
N SER A 76 23.49 10.05 -7.76
CA SER A 76 23.72 9.21 -6.59
C SER A 76 22.45 8.71 -5.90
N SER A 77 21.25 9.18 -6.26
CA SER A 77 19.98 8.70 -5.70
C SER A 77 19.63 7.30 -6.20
N LYS A 78 19.33 6.38 -5.29
CA LYS A 78 19.10 4.96 -5.63
C LYS A 78 17.69 4.53 -5.22
N SER A 79 16.96 3.97 -6.18
CA SER A 79 15.60 3.47 -5.96
C SER A 79 15.62 2.02 -5.49
N VAL A 80 14.68 1.67 -4.60
CA VAL A 80 14.47 0.33 -4.05
C VAL A 80 13.02 -0.07 -4.33
N GLU A 81 12.87 -1.19 -5.00
CA GLU A 81 11.60 -1.77 -5.46
C GLU A 81 11.45 -3.18 -4.87
N LEU A 82 10.27 -3.80 -5.02
CA LEU A 82 10.00 -5.21 -4.68
C LEU A 82 10.26 -5.59 -3.20
N PHE A 83 10.43 -4.61 -2.31
CA PHE A 83 10.76 -4.86 -0.90
C PHE A 83 9.65 -5.61 -0.15
N LYS A 84 8.40 -5.63 -0.65
CA LYS A 84 7.30 -6.46 -0.13
C LYS A 84 7.64 -7.95 -0.18
N LEU A 85 8.38 -8.42 -1.20
CA LEU A 85 8.72 -9.84 -1.37
C LEU A 85 9.59 -10.38 -0.22
N HIS A 86 10.27 -9.50 0.52
CA HIS A 86 11.06 -9.94 1.68
C HIS A 86 10.20 -10.36 2.88
N LEU A 87 8.90 -10.01 2.91
CA LEU A 87 7.93 -10.42 3.92
C LEU A 87 7.39 -11.83 3.68
N GLY A 88 7.41 -12.28 2.42
CA GLY A 88 6.93 -13.60 2.04
C GLY A 88 7.88 -14.71 2.45
N ASN A 89 7.34 -15.91 2.59
CA ASN A 89 8.10 -17.13 2.83
C ASN A 89 8.71 -17.69 1.53
N ILE A 90 9.49 -16.85 0.84
CA ILE A 90 10.27 -17.23 -0.35
C ILE A 90 11.73 -17.44 0.03
N SER A 91 12.44 -18.29 -0.70
CA SER A 91 13.84 -18.60 -0.40
C SER A 91 14.72 -17.34 -0.51
N GLN A 92 15.80 -17.27 0.28
CA GLN A 92 16.70 -16.10 0.25
C GLN A 92 17.32 -15.87 -1.13
N THR A 93 17.48 -16.93 -1.92
CA THR A 93 17.98 -16.89 -3.30
C THR A 93 16.98 -16.31 -4.29
N GLU A 94 15.68 -16.34 -3.97
CA GLU A 94 14.60 -15.77 -4.79
C GLU A 94 14.24 -14.35 -4.37
N LYS A 95 14.68 -13.90 -3.19
CA LYS A 95 14.42 -12.53 -2.73
C LYS A 95 15.18 -11.54 -3.60
N PRO A 96 14.55 -10.42 -3.99
CA PRO A 96 15.22 -9.42 -4.79
C PRO A 96 16.43 -8.85 -4.04
N PRO A 97 17.53 -8.51 -4.74
CA PRO A 97 18.72 -8.00 -4.09
C PRO A 97 18.44 -6.66 -3.42
N LEU A 98 18.84 -6.52 -2.16
CA LEU A 98 18.85 -5.25 -1.46
C LEU A 98 20.28 -4.72 -1.36
N PRO A 99 20.49 -3.40 -1.49
CA PRO A 99 21.78 -2.78 -1.26
C PRO A 99 22.36 -3.19 0.11
N ASN A 100 23.67 -3.42 0.19
CA ASN A 100 24.32 -3.94 1.42
C ASN A 100 24.09 -3.05 2.65
N GLN A 101 24.05 -1.73 2.47
CA GLN A 101 23.73 -0.74 3.51
C GLN A 101 22.33 -0.94 4.12
N LEU A 102 21.50 -1.71 3.43
CA LEU A 102 20.13 -2.01 3.75
C LEU A 102 19.89 -3.51 3.99
N SER A 103 20.97 -4.31 3.98
CA SER A 103 20.89 -5.76 4.12
C SER A 103 20.78 -6.23 5.57
N TYR A 104 20.33 -7.47 5.72
CA TYR A 104 19.79 -8.17 6.89
C TYR A 104 20.41 -7.87 8.28
N GLY A 105 21.72 -7.66 8.40
CA GLY A 105 22.42 -7.59 9.70
C GLY A 105 22.11 -6.38 10.59
N LYS A 106 21.71 -5.23 10.02
CA LYS A 106 21.22 -4.05 10.77
C LYS A 106 19.70 -3.87 10.68
N ALA A 107 19.05 -4.58 9.76
CA ALA A 107 17.62 -4.43 9.46
C ALA A 107 16.72 -5.36 10.30
N ILE A 108 17.20 -6.56 10.68
CA ILE A 108 16.43 -7.52 11.48
C ILE A 108 16.38 -7.13 12.96
N MET A 109 17.45 -6.53 13.49
CA MET A 109 17.55 -6.25 14.93
C MET A 109 16.68 -5.06 15.40
N ASN A 110 16.18 -4.24 14.47
CA ASN A 110 15.50 -2.97 14.78
C ASN A 110 14.10 -2.82 14.16
N ASN A 111 13.42 -3.87 13.69
CA ASN A 111 12.10 -3.75 13.01
C ASN A 111 12.07 -2.76 11.82
N SER A 112 13.24 -2.36 11.31
CA SER A 112 13.41 -1.34 10.26
C SER A 112 13.36 -1.96 8.87
N PHE A 113 12.27 -2.69 8.61
CA PHE A 113 11.88 -2.89 7.23
C PHE A 113 11.62 -1.52 6.58
N LYS A 114 11.72 -1.43 5.25
CA LYS A 114 11.44 -0.19 4.49
C LYS A 114 9.99 -0.08 4.04
N LEU A 115 9.27 -1.18 4.19
CA LEU A 115 7.83 -1.27 4.12
C LEU A 115 7.09 -0.22 4.97
N PRO A 116 7.43 0.01 6.26
CA PRO A 116 6.86 1.07 7.06
C PRO A 116 6.99 2.42 6.39
N ILE A 117 8.09 2.74 5.68
CA ILE A 117 8.25 4.08 5.09
C ILE A 117 7.26 4.30 3.94
N HIS A 118 7.07 3.30 3.08
CA HIS A 118 6.05 3.39 2.03
C HIS A 118 4.63 3.47 2.63
N ILE A 119 4.35 2.64 3.64
CA ILE A 119 3.06 2.65 4.35
C ILE A 119 2.85 3.95 5.14
N ILE A 120 3.90 4.56 5.71
CA ILE A 120 3.87 5.86 6.39
C ILE A 120 3.40 6.93 5.40
N ASN A 121 4.02 6.99 4.23
CA ASN A 121 3.70 8.01 3.25
C ASN A 121 2.30 7.79 2.65
N LEU A 122 1.94 6.54 2.35
CA LEU A 122 0.59 6.18 1.93
C LEU A 122 -0.45 6.52 3.00
N GLY A 123 -0.13 6.26 4.27
CA GLY A 123 -1.03 6.52 5.38
C GLY A 123 -1.26 7.99 5.68
N LYS A 124 -0.24 8.83 5.50
CA LYS A 124 -0.39 10.29 5.54
C LYS A 124 -1.37 10.76 4.46
N LEU A 125 -1.20 10.27 3.23
CA LEU A 125 -2.09 10.60 2.12
C LEU A 125 -3.53 10.14 2.40
N ILE A 126 -3.73 8.90 2.83
CA ILE A 126 -5.06 8.37 3.18
C ILE A 126 -5.76 9.24 4.23
N LYS A 127 -5.05 9.61 5.29
CA LYS A 127 -5.60 10.48 6.34
C LYS A 127 -6.04 11.82 5.77
N GLU A 128 -5.14 12.48 5.04
CA GLU A 128 -5.41 13.77 4.41
C GLU A 128 -6.61 13.70 3.46
N THR A 129 -6.67 12.69 2.59
CA THR A 129 -7.78 12.46 1.66
C THR A 129 -9.11 12.29 2.40
N VAL A 130 -9.16 11.41 3.41
CA VAL A 130 -10.39 11.11 4.14
C VAL A 130 -10.88 12.30 4.97
N THR A 131 -9.98 12.98 5.70
CA THR A 131 -10.36 14.11 6.57
C THR A 131 -10.71 15.36 5.79
N THR A 132 -10.14 15.55 4.60
CA THR A 132 -10.48 16.67 3.72
C THR A 132 -11.84 16.44 3.04
N ARG A 133 -12.12 15.20 2.63
CA ARG A 133 -13.37 14.87 1.95
C ARG A 133 -14.58 14.93 2.87
N TRP A 134 -14.44 14.48 4.11
CA TRP A 134 -15.56 14.41 5.07
C TRP A 134 -15.22 15.07 6.40
N HIS A 135 -15.90 16.19 6.66
CA HIS A 135 -15.80 16.93 7.92
C HIS A 135 -16.27 16.08 9.11
N GLY A 136 -15.59 16.22 10.25
CA GLY A 136 -15.94 15.52 11.49
C GLY A 136 -15.54 14.04 11.55
N ILE A 137 -14.81 13.53 10.56
CA ILE A 137 -14.23 12.18 10.62
C ILE A 137 -13.01 12.17 11.54
N ARG A 138 -13.13 11.49 12.68
CA ARG A 138 -12.01 11.16 13.57
C ARG A 138 -11.41 9.86 13.08
N PHE A 139 -10.20 9.93 12.50
CA PHE A 139 -9.62 8.81 11.74
C PHE A 139 -9.61 7.49 12.52
N PHE A 140 -9.07 7.48 13.74
CA PHE A 140 -8.96 6.25 14.56
C PHE A 140 -10.28 5.73 15.14
N GLU A 141 -11.35 6.53 15.07
CA GLU A 141 -12.64 6.16 15.63
C GLU A 141 -13.62 5.73 14.54
N HIS A 142 -13.68 6.50 13.45
CA HIS A 142 -14.71 6.38 12.43
C HIS A 142 -14.24 5.62 11.17
N VAL A 143 -12.93 5.39 10.98
CA VAL A 143 -12.38 4.74 9.80
C VAL A 143 -12.05 3.28 10.09
N LEU A 144 -12.51 2.37 9.23
CA LEU A 144 -12.05 0.99 9.14
C LEU A 144 -11.05 0.87 8.00
N LEU A 145 -9.87 0.31 8.26
CA LEU A 145 -8.88 -0.04 7.25
C LEU A 145 -9.00 -1.52 6.92
N VAL A 146 -9.20 -1.83 5.64
CA VAL A 146 -9.17 -3.18 5.10
C VAL A 146 -7.92 -3.31 4.23
N ILE A 147 -7.01 -4.23 4.55
CA ILE A 147 -5.76 -4.38 3.82
C ILE A 147 -5.76 -5.73 3.10
N SER A 148 -5.59 -5.71 1.77
CA SER A 148 -5.39 -6.94 1.02
C SER A 148 -3.94 -7.42 1.17
N ILE A 149 -3.79 -8.69 1.51
CA ILE A 149 -2.49 -9.36 1.65
C ILE A 149 -2.42 -10.62 0.77
N PRO A 150 -1.22 -11.10 0.40
CA PRO A 150 -1.08 -12.37 -0.29
C PRO A 150 -1.69 -13.51 0.52
N ALA A 151 -2.24 -14.52 -0.15
CA ALA A 151 -2.88 -15.66 0.52
C ALA A 151 -1.86 -16.49 1.33
N GLU A 152 -0.59 -16.42 0.95
CA GLU A 152 0.54 -17.12 1.57
C GLU A 152 1.07 -16.41 2.83
N PHE A 153 0.53 -15.24 3.20
CA PHE A 153 0.95 -14.54 4.41
C PHE A 153 0.48 -15.31 5.65
N ASP A 154 1.46 -15.79 6.42
CA ASP A 154 1.26 -16.37 7.74
C ASP A 154 0.95 -15.29 8.80
N ASP A 155 0.69 -15.74 10.03
CA ASP A 155 0.34 -14.82 11.11
C ASP A 155 1.50 -13.91 11.53
N VAL A 156 2.76 -14.31 11.28
CA VAL A 156 3.94 -13.48 11.52
C VAL A 156 4.03 -12.34 10.52
N ALA A 157 3.74 -12.60 9.24
CA ALA A 157 3.68 -11.59 8.19
C ALA A 157 2.52 -10.61 8.43
N LYS A 158 1.36 -11.10 8.88
CA LYS A 158 0.21 -10.26 9.29
C LYS A 158 0.53 -9.38 10.49
N ASP A 159 1.15 -9.93 11.54
CA ASP A 159 1.58 -9.16 12.71
C ASP A 159 2.64 -8.11 12.34
N THR A 160 3.58 -8.46 11.46
CA THR A 160 4.56 -7.51 10.90
C THR A 160 3.84 -6.37 10.16
N MET A 161 2.80 -6.68 9.37
CA MET A 161 1.99 -5.68 8.70
C MET A 161 1.22 -4.79 9.70
N ARG A 162 0.64 -5.36 10.76
CA ARG A 162 0.01 -4.57 11.85
C ARG A 162 0.98 -3.62 12.51
N LYS A 163 2.20 -4.09 12.83
CA LYS A 163 3.27 -3.25 13.39
C LYS A 163 3.64 -2.11 12.44
N CYS A 164 3.70 -2.38 11.14
CA CYS A 164 3.97 -1.35 10.12
C CYS A 164 2.85 -0.31 10.04
N LEU A 165 1.57 -0.73 10.07
CA LEU A 165 0.42 0.18 10.09
C LEU A 165 0.40 1.04 11.35
N TYR A 166 0.68 0.46 12.52
CA TYR A 166 0.79 1.19 13.77
C TYR A 166 1.93 2.23 13.73
N ASN A 167 3.14 1.83 13.31
CA ASN A 167 4.28 2.73 13.18
C ASN A 167 4.04 3.83 12.11
N ALA A 168 3.21 3.55 11.11
CA ALA A 168 2.73 4.52 10.13
C ALA A 168 1.71 5.51 10.67
N GLY A 169 1.29 5.33 11.93
CA GLY A 169 0.21 6.09 12.53
C GLY A 169 -1.14 5.80 11.88
N LEU A 170 -1.29 4.73 11.10
CA LEU A 170 -2.59 4.32 10.54
C LEU A 170 -3.48 3.63 11.58
N SER A 171 -2.93 3.33 12.75
CA SER A 171 -3.67 2.86 13.91
C SER A 171 -3.14 3.47 15.21
N ASN A 172 -4.00 3.55 16.22
CA ASN A 172 -3.67 3.97 17.59
C ASN A 172 -3.14 2.83 18.48
N SER A 173 -3.32 1.56 18.07
CA SER A 173 -2.75 0.38 18.73
C SER A 173 -2.41 -0.72 17.71
N LYS A 174 -1.53 -1.67 18.07
CA LYS A 174 -1.20 -2.79 17.18
C LYS A 174 -2.38 -3.76 17.03
N GLU A 175 -3.16 -3.90 18.09
CA GLU A 175 -4.32 -4.77 18.24
C GLU A 175 -5.63 -4.05 17.88
N SER A 176 -5.56 -2.94 17.16
CA SER A 176 -6.75 -2.17 16.81
C SER A 176 -7.73 -3.00 16.02
N ASN A 177 -8.99 -2.95 16.48
CA ASN A 177 -10.13 -3.55 15.81
C ASN A 177 -10.60 -2.75 14.58
N LYS A 178 -9.88 -1.67 14.22
CA LYS A 178 -10.09 -0.87 13.01
C LYS A 178 -9.17 -1.28 11.85
N ILE A 179 -8.46 -2.39 12.01
CA ILE A 179 -7.64 -3.01 10.96
C ILE A 179 -8.16 -4.42 10.72
N GLU A 180 -8.61 -4.67 9.50
CA GLU A 180 -8.99 -5.98 8.98
C GLU A 180 -8.09 -6.37 7.81
N PHE A 181 -7.87 -7.67 7.65
CA PHE A 181 -7.14 -8.23 6.52
C PHE A 181 -8.08 -9.09 5.69
N THR A 182 -7.93 -8.99 4.38
CA THR A 182 -8.52 -9.92 3.41
C THR A 182 -7.41 -10.42 2.51
N THR A 183 -7.61 -11.55 1.84
CA THR A 183 -6.62 -12.01 0.87
C THR A 183 -6.82 -11.31 -0.48
N GLU A 184 -5.73 -11.03 -1.20
CA GLU A 184 -5.77 -10.52 -2.57
C GLU A 184 -6.69 -11.34 -3.50
N PRO A 185 -6.65 -12.69 -3.53
CA PRO A 185 -7.59 -13.48 -4.33
C PRO A 185 -9.04 -13.40 -3.84
N GLU A 186 -9.30 -13.29 -2.54
CA GLU A 186 -10.65 -13.12 -1.99
C GLU A 186 -11.25 -11.76 -2.41
N ALA A 187 -10.49 -10.68 -2.23
CA ALA A 187 -10.89 -9.35 -2.70
C ALA A 187 -11.20 -9.37 -4.20
N ALA A 188 -10.38 -10.06 -4.99
CA ALA A 188 -10.61 -10.20 -6.41
C ALA A 188 -11.85 -11.00 -6.77
N ALA A 189 -12.12 -12.10 -6.06
CA ALA A 189 -13.32 -12.89 -6.26
C ALA A 189 -14.59 -12.09 -5.93
N ILE A 190 -14.61 -11.34 -4.83
CA ILE A 190 -15.74 -10.48 -4.44
C ILE A 190 -16.01 -9.43 -5.52
N TYR A 191 -14.96 -8.80 -6.04
CA TYR A 191 -15.09 -7.84 -7.15
C TYR A 191 -15.68 -8.50 -8.40
N CYS A 192 -15.18 -9.66 -8.81
CA CYS A 192 -15.73 -10.40 -9.95
C CYS A 192 -17.22 -10.66 -9.77
N MET A 193 -17.63 -11.20 -8.61
CA MET A 193 -19.01 -11.56 -8.34
C MET A 193 -19.95 -10.35 -8.40
N ARG A 194 -19.54 -9.20 -7.85
CA ARG A 194 -20.35 -7.97 -7.91
C ARG A 194 -20.52 -7.45 -9.33
N ASN A 195 -19.45 -7.43 -10.13
CA ASN A 195 -19.53 -6.93 -11.51
C ASN A 195 -20.25 -7.89 -12.46
N LEU A 196 -20.16 -9.21 -12.24
CA LEU A 196 -20.96 -10.20 -12.99
C LEU A 196 -22.45 -9.99 -12.76
N ASN A 197 -22.86 -9.72 -11.52
CA ASN A 197 -24.26 -9.48 -11.18
C ASN A 197 -24.78 -8.14 -11.75
N GLU A 198 -23.90 -7.17 -11.98
CA GLU A 198 -24.25 -5.88 -12.61
C GLU A 198 -24.25 -5.95 -14.16
N HIS A 199 -23.46 -6.85 -14.76
CA HIS A 199 -23.31 -7.00 -16.21
C HIS A 199 -23.57 -8.43 -16.67
N ASN A 200 -24.83 -8.74 -17.00
CA ASN A 200 -25.22 -10.00 -17.63
C ASN A 200 -24.70 -10.18 -19.08
N ASN A 201 -23.80 -9.31 -19.58
CA ASN A 201 -23.18 -9.40 -20.91
C ASN A 201 -21.84 -8.65 -20.93
N GLY A 202 -20.71 -9.30 -20.65
CA GLY A 202 -19.41 -8.69 -20.92
C GLY A 202 -18.21 -9.38 -20.26
N ILE A 203 -17.15 -9.57 -21.06
CA ILE A 203 -15.87 -10.16 -20.65
C ILE A 203 -15.25 -9.31 -19.54
N ILE A 204 -14.98 -9.92 -18.38
CA ILE A 204 -14.26 -9.28 -17.28
C ILE A 204 -12.76 -9.30 -17.61
N PRO A 205 -12.06 -8.15 -17.64
CA PRO A 205 -10.62 -8.12 -17.83
C PRO A 205 -9.93 -8.75 -16.60
N ILE A 206 -9.36 -9.94 -16.79
CA ILE A 206 -8.66 -10.77 -15.78
C ILE A 206 -7.24 -10.26 -15.42
N ASN A 207 -7.07 -8.95 -15.29
CA ASN A 207 -5.82 -8.39 -14.79
C ASN A 207 -5.95 -8.17 -13.29
N GLY A 208 -5.20 -8.91 -12.46
CA GLY A 208 -5.11 -8.77 -10.99
C GLY A 208 -4.96 -7.31 -10.48
N TRP A 209 -4.56 -6.39 -11.37
CA TRP A 209 -4.38 -4.97 -11.12
C TRP A 209 -5.68 -4.18 -10.95
N TYR A 210 -6.80 -4.62 -11.55
CA TYR A 210 -8.11 -3.95 -11.48
C TYR A 210 -8.99 -4.41 -10.31
N PHE A 211 -8.76 -5.64 -9.82
CA PHE A 211 -9.69 -6.34 -8.94
C PHE A 211 -9.71 -5.86 -7.49
N THR A 212 -8.64 -5.24 -7.00
CA THR A 212 -8.46 -4.98 -5.57
C THR A 212 -9.20 -3.75 -5.03
N PHE A 213 -9.83 -2.92 -5.88
CA PHE A 213 -10.21 -1.53 -5.52
C PHE A 213 -11.71 -1.28 -5.33
N LYS A 214 -12.53 -2.32 -5.34
CA LYS A 214 -13.98 -2.21 -5.09
C LYS A 214 -14.43 -3.35 -4.16
N ILE A 215 -13.88 -3.33 -2.94
CA ILE A 215 -14.36 -4.14 -1.80
C ILE A 215 -15.43 -3.34 -1.06
#